data_AF-K1V9W9-F1
#
_entry.id   AF-K1V9W9-F1
#
_cell.length_a   1.000
_cell.length_b   1.000
_cell.length_c   1.000
_cell.angle_alpha   90.00
_cell.angle_beta   90.00
_cell.angle_gamma   90.00
#
_symmetry.space_group_name_H-M   'P 1'
#
loop_
_entity.id
_entity.type
_entity.pdbx_description
1 polymer ?
#
loop_
_entity_poly.entity_id
_entity_poly.type
_entity_poly.pdbx_seq_one_letter_code
_entity_poly.pdbx_strand_id
1 'polypeptide(L)'
;MDASYTLSASAGSIAEQEDGRYLLTTPASGGDITVTASGRGAKGSTVVHAIRNPDNLTLKNGASNLTELTVTPGSKTALTAGAVWNHLPLTATNEAFTWSVSGDIGTVDEHGVFTASAPGTGNLTVSAGDKSLTIPVTVAQVALQTIEDFETPDTRFFSGYYLTVSRT
;
A
#
# COMPACT_ATOMS: atom_id res chain seq x y z
N MET A 1 -1.14 38.58 13.78
CA MET A 1 -2.53 38.26 14.20
C MET A 1 -3.02 37.19 13.26
N ASP A 2 -2.95 35.91 13.68
CA ASP A 2 -3.69 34.86 13.00
C ASP A 2 -5.16 35.26 13.03
N ALA A 3 -5.75 35.44 11.85
CA ALA A 3 -7.18 35.67 11.77
C ALA A 3 -7.85 34.35 12.14
N SER A 4 -8.44 34.27 13.33
CA SER A 4 -9.26 33.12 13.71
C SER A 4 -10.41 32.98 12.71
N TYR A 5 -10.40 31.92 11.92
CA TYR A 5 -11.51 31.50 11.09
C TYR A 5 -12.04 30.17 11.60
N THR A 6 -13.30 29.90 11.32
CA THR A 6 -13.95 28.62 11.62
C THR A 6 -14.36 27.97 10.30
N LEU A 7 -14.20 26.65 10.21
CA LEU A 7 -14.67 25.87 9.07
C LEU A 7 -15.85 25.01 9.51
N SER A 8 -16.86 24.92 8.64
CA SER A 8 -18.00 24.02 8.80
C SER A 8 -18.31 23.34 7.47
N ALA A 9 -18.77 22.08 7.53
CA ALA A 9 -19.29 21.36 6.37
C ALA A 9 -20.78 21.03 6.56
N SER A 10 -21.56 21.06 5.48
CA SER A 10 -22.97 20.66 5.51
C SER A 10 -23.18 19.16 5.75
N ALA A 11 -22.15 18.34 5.50
CA ALA A 11 -22.09 16.92 5.78
C ALA A 11 -20.64 16.45 5.95
N GLY A 12 -20.43 15.32 6.61
CA GLY A 12 -19.09 14.82 6.93
C GLY A 12 -18.48 15.53 8.14
N SER A 13 -17.16 15.47 8.26
CA SER A 13 -16.42 16.09 9.37
C SER A 13 -15.17 16.82 8.86
N ILE A 14 -14.83 17.92 9.53
CA ILE A 14 -13.59 18.66 9.28
C ILE A 14 -12.71 18.52 10.53
N ALA A 15 -11.46 18.10 10.34
CA ALA A 15 -10.48 17.99 11.41
C ALA A 15 -9.19 18.73 11.03
N GLU A 16 -8.67 19.55 11.93
CA GLU A 16 -7.33 20.13 11.81
C GLU A 16 -6.29 19.03 11.96
N GLN A 17 -5.28 19.06 11.10
CA GLN A 17 -4.14 18.15 11.08
C GLN A 17 -2.96 18.79 11.81
N GLU A 18 -1.97 17.99 12.19
CA GLU A 18 -0.79 18.46 12.94
C GLU A 18 0.04 19.52 12.19
N ASP A 19 -0.06 19.56 10.86
CA ASP A 19 0.59 20.54 9.99
C ASP A 19 -0.21 21.85 9.81
N GLY A 20 -1.33 22.01 10.53
CA GLY A 20 -2.22 23.16 10.45
C GLY A 20 -3.14 23.20 9.22
N ARG A 21 -3.14 22.14 8.39
CA ARG A 21 -4.14 21.98 7.32
C ARG A 21 -5.41 21.33 7.86
N TYR A 22 -6.49 21.43 7.09
CA TYR A 22 -7.77 20.81 7.44
C TYR A 22 -8.07 19.64 6.52
N LEU A 23 -8.44 18.50 7.11
CA LEU A 23 -8.94 17.33 6.40
C LEU A 23 -10.46 17.32 6.45
N LEU A 24 -11.10 17.28 5.27
CA LEU A 24 -12.52 17.00 5.14
C LEU A 24 -12.70 15.50 4.92
N THR A 25 -13.33 14.82 5.88
CA THR A 25 -13.80 13.45 5.71
C THR A 25 -15.22 13.49 5.15
N THR A 26 -15.37 13.06 3.89
CA THR A 26 -16.67 13.05 3.21
C THR A 26 -17.52 11.86 3.66
N PRO A 27 -18.87 11.96 3.66
CA PRO A 27 -19.73 10.82 3.96
C PRO A 27 -19.57 9.70 2.94
N ALA A 28 -19.58 8.45 3.40
CA ALA A 28 -19.53 7.27 2.53
C ALA A 28 -20.72 7.17 1.55
N SER A 29 -21.82 7.88 1.81
CA SER A 29 -22.97 7.99 0.89
C SER A 29 -22.66 8.80 -0.37
N GLY A 30 -21.59 9.61 -0.37
CA GLY A 30 -21.35 10.63 -1.38
C GLY A 30 -22.30 11.83 -1.26
N GLY A 31 -22.27 12.70 -2.26
CA GLY A 31 -23.14 13.88 -2.39
C GLY A 31 -22.38 15.21 -2.39
N ASP A 32 -23.13 16.29 -2.55
CA ASP A 32 -22.58 17.66 -2.56
C ASP A 32 -22.44 18.18 -1.13
N ILE A 33 -21.22 18.60 -0.78
CA ILE A 33 -20.86 19.08 0.55
C ILE A 33 -20.48 20.54 0.42
N THR A 34 -21.25 21.42 1.06
CA THR A 34 -20.88 22.83 1.16
C THR A 34 -19.93 23.01 2.32
N VAL A 35 -18.72 23.47 2.05
CA VAL A 35 -17.73 23.89 3.05
C VAL A 35 -17.77 25.40 3.15
N THR A 36 -17.93 25.92 4.36
CA THR A 36 -17.99 27.34 4.65
C THR A 36 -16.88 27.74 5.61
N ALA A 37 -16.11 28.74 5.21
CA ALA A 37 -15.18 29.45 6.08
C ALA A 37 -15.83 30.75 6.58
N SER A 38 -15.79 30.97 7.89
CA SER A 38 -16.32 32.18 8.52
C SER A 38 -15.25 32.84 9.40
N GLY A 39 -15.00 34.14 9.21
CA GLY A 39 -14.04 34.90 9.99
C GLY A 39 -14.27 36.40 9.87
N ARG A 40 -14.16 37.12 11.01
CA ARG A 40 -14.31 38.60 11.09
C ARG A 40 -15.57 39.15 10.38
N GLY A 41 -16.68 38.43 10.46
CA GLY A 41 -17.96 38.82 9.85
C GLY A 41 -18.09 38.52 8.34
N ALA A 42 -17.03 38.05 7.68
CA ALA A 42 -17.06 37.59 6.30
C ALA A 42 -17.25 36.06 6.22
N LYS A 43 -17.84 35.61 5.13
CA LYS A 43 -18.00 34.17 4.81
C LYS A 43 -17.62 33.90 3.36
N GLY A 44 -16.98 32.76 3.13
CA GLY A 44 -16.77 32.19 1.81
C GLY A 44 -17.19 30.72 1.84
N SER A 45 -17.78 30.24 0.74
CA SER A 45 -18.21 28.86 0.62
C SER A 45 -17.73 28.25 -0.69
N THR A 46 -17.50 26.94 -0.66
CA THR A 46 -17.24 26.12 -1.85
C THR A 46 -18.02 24.81 -1.74
N VAL A 47 -18.24 24.14 -2.86
CA VAL A 47 -18.88 22.83 -2.91
C VAL A 47 -17.83 21.77 -3.25
N VAL A 48 -17.81 20.71 -2.46
CA VAL A 48 -17.04 19.48 -2.71
C VAL A 48 -18.01 18.40 -3.15
N HIS A 49 -17.75 17.80 -4.32
CA HIS A 49 -18.56 16.71 -4.86
C HIS A 49 -17.97 15.37 -4.41
N ALA A 50 -18.58 14.73 -3.41
CA ALA A 50 -18.15 13.42 -2.92
C ALA A 50 -18.74 12.31 -3.80
N ILE A 51 -17.86 11.56 -4.47
CA ILE A 51 -18.25 10.48 -5.38
C ILE A 51 -18.25 9.16 -4.62
N ARG A 52 -19.43 8.52 -4.52
CA ARG A 52 -19.59 7.22 -3.87
C ARG A 52 -19.08 6.06 -4.72
N ASN A 53 -19.48 6.03 -5.98
CA ASN A 53 -19.16 4.96 -6.92
C ASN A 53 -18.26 5.52 -8.03
N PRO A 54 -16.95 5.27 -7.98
CA PRO A 54 -16.06 5.66 -9.06
C PRO A 54 -16.28 4.78 -10.30
N ASP A 55 -15.79 5.23 -11.46
CA ASP A 55 -15.84 4.44 -12.68
C ASP A 55 -14.76 3.35 -12.68
N ASN A 56 -13.56 3.72 -12.23
CA ASN A 56 -12.39 2.85 -12.18
C ASN A 56 -11.56 3.10 -10.92
N LEU A 57 -10.79 2.08 -10.54
CA LEU A 57 -9.77 2.17 -9.51
C LEU A 57 -8.37 2.04 -10.13
N THR A 58 -7.40 2.68 -9.49
CA THR A 58 -5.98 2.54 -9.82
C THR A 58 -5.23 2.14 -8.57
N LEU A 59 -4.22 1.29 -8.72
CA LEU A 59 -3.29 0.96 -7.66
C LEU A 59 -1.89 1.31 -8.14
N LYS A 60 -1.11 1.95 -7.29
CA LYS A 60 0.25 2.42 -7.62
C LYS A 60 1.25 2.02 -6.55
N ASN A 61 2.49 1.85 -6.97
CA ASN A 61 3.66 1.85 -6.11
C ASN A 61 4.56 3.02 -6.54
N GLY A 62 4.61 4.07 -5.71
CA GLY A 62 5.17 5.36 -6.10
C GLY A 62 4.40 5.97 -7.28
N ALA A 63 5.12 6.33 -8.35
CA ALA A 63 4.51 6.97 -9.52
C ALA A 63 3.87 5.99 -10.52
N SER A 64 4.19 4.69 -10.41
CA SER A 64 3.84 3.69 -11.42
C SER A 64 2.55 2.95 -11.07
N ASN A 65 1.71 2.73 -12.09
CA ASN A 65 0.58 1.81 -11.96
C ASN A 65 1.10 0.39 -11.68
N LEU A 66 0.44 -0.28 -10.75
CA LEU A 66 0.81 -1.60 -10.26
C LEU A 66 -0.26 -2.60 -10.69
N THR A 67 0.13 -3.57 -11.50
CA THR A 67 -0.74 -4.67 -11.95
C THR A 67 -0.38 -6.01 -11.33
N GLU A 68 0.81 -6.12 -10.72
CA GLU A 68 1.32 -7.26 -9.97
C GLU A 68 2.34 -6.77 -8.94
N LEU A 69 2.56 -7.53 -7.86
CA LEU A 69 3.54 -7.19 -6.84
C LEU A 69 4.41 -8.40 -6.51
N THR A 70 5.74 -8.24 -6.56
CA THR A 70 6.70 -9.24 -6.08
C THR A 70 7.56 -8.65 -4.99
N VAL A 71 7.64 -9.32 -3.84
CA VAL A 71 8.32 -8.83 -2.64
C VAL A 71 9.03 -9.95 -1.89
N THR A 72 9.92 -9.60 -0.96
CA THR A 72 10.57 -10.55 -0.05
C THR A 72 9.82 -10.64 1.29
N PRO A 73 9.87 -11.79 1.98
CA PRO A 73 9.34 -11.94 3.33
C PRO A 73 9.82 -10.84 4.28
N GLY A 74 8.92 -10.28 5.08
CA GLY A 74 9.22 -9.21 6.05
C GLY A 74 9.34 -7.81 5.46
N SER A 75 9.32 -7.65 4.14
CA SER A 75 9.34 -6.32 3.51
C SER A 75 8.01 -5.58 3.69
N LYS A 76 8.09 -4.25 3.69
CA LYS A 76 6.94 -3.35 3.69
C LYS A 76 6.91 -2.56 2.38
N THR A 77 5.75 -2.53 1.74
CA THR A 77 5.53 -1.79 0.49
C THR A 77 4.39 -0.81 0.69
N ALA A 78 4.67 0.48 0.51
CA ALA A 78 3.64 1.51 0.50
C ALA A 78 2.93 1.49 -0.85
N LEU A 79 1.61 1.27 -0.83
CA LEU A 79 0.76 1.32 -2.01
C LEU A 79 -0.07 2.59 -1.99
N THR A 80 -0.51 3.05 -3.15
CA THR A 80 -1.41 4.20 -3.28
C THR A 80 -2.60 3.79 -4.10
N ALA A 81 -3.78 3.77 -3.47
CA ALA A 81 -5.03 3.59 -4.16
C ALA A 81 -5.52 4.93 -4.72
N GLY A 82 -6.15 4.87 -5.88
CA GLY A 82 -6.77 6.02 -6.52
C GLY A 82 -8.08 5.61 -7.17
N ALA A 83 -8.93 6.59 -7.41
CA ALA A 83 -10.21 6.41 -8.09
C ALA A 83 -10.33 7.42 -9.23
N VAL A 84 -11.05 7.04 -10.27
CA VAL A 84 -11.34 7.89 -11.43
C VAL A 84 -12.85 7.94 -11.63
N TRP A 85 -13.35 9.15 -11.89
CA TRP A 85 -14.76 9.38 -12.22
C TRP A 85 -14.85 10.37 -13.38
N ASN A 86 -15.63 10.02 -14.41
CA ASN A 86 -15.77 10.78 -15.65
C ASN A 86 -14.41 11.19 -16.26
N HIS A 87 -13.47 10.24 -16.29
CA HIS A 87 -12.08 10.44 -16.74
C HIS A 87 -11.22 11.41 -15.91
N LEU A 88 -11.72 11.92 -14.79
CA LEU A 88 -10.95 12.76 -13.85
C LEU A 88 -10.47 11.93 -12.66
N PRO A 89 -9.19 12.07 -12.24
CA PRO A 89 -8.73 11.48 -11.00
C PRO A 89 -9.43 12.16 -9.81
N LEU A 90 -9.92 11.34 -8.89
CA LEU A 90 -10.51 11.79 -7.65
C LEU A 90 -9.41 11.99 -6.59
N THR A 91 -9.58 13.02 -5.77
CA THR A 91 -8.74 13.23 -4.59
C THR A 91 -9.26 12.36 -3.46
N ALA A 92 -8.49 11.34 -3.09
CA ALA A 92 -8.79 10.44 -1.98
C ALA A 92 -7.48 10.02 -1.28
N THR A 93 -7.58 9.77 0.02
CA THR A 93 -6.51 9.13 0.79
C THR A 93 -6.74 7.62 0.88
N ASN A 94 -5.75 6.84 1.28
CA ASN A 94 -5.84 5.37 1.28
C ASN A 94 -6.94 4.84 2.22
N GLU A 95 -7.26 5.60 3.27
CA GLU A 95 -8.30 5.29 4.26
C GLU A 95 -9.71 5.38 3.67
N ALA A 96 -9.87 6.01 2.50
CA ALA A 96 -11.13 6.02 1.78
C ALA A 96 -11.42 4.68 1.07
N PHE A 97 -10.44 3.77 1.01
CA PHE A 97 -10.55 2.48 0.32
C PHE A 97 -10.60 1.33 1.32
N THR A 98 -11.28 0.25 0.92
CA THR A 98 -11.25 -1.01 1.65
C THR A 98 -10.20 -1.91 1.04
N TRP A 99 -9.31 -2.46 1.89
CA TRP A 99 -8.20 -3.30 1.49
C TRP A 99 -8.38 -4.73 2.00
N SER A 100 -7.94 -5.71 1.21
CA SER A 100 -7.91 -7.11 1.64
C SER A 100 -6.79 -7.89 0.94
N VAL A 101 -6.31 -8.93 1.61
CA VAL A 101 -5.27 -9.83 1.12
C VAL A 101 -5.75 -11.27 1.29
N SER A 102 -5.44 -12.12 0.32
CA SER A 102 -5.71 -13.56 0.34
C SER A 102 -4.44 -14.37 0.08
N GLY A 103 -4.42 -15.64 0.47
CA GLY A 103 -3.31 -16.56 0.24
C GLY A 103 -2.25 -16.60 1.36
N ASP A 104 -2.56 -16.07 2.55
CA ASP A 104 -1.69 -16.09 3.73
C ASP A 104 -0.27 -15.53 3.50
N ILE A 105 -0.14 -14.63 2.52
CA ILE A 105 1.12 -14.01 2.09
C ILE A 105 1.48 -12.75 2.88
N GLY A 106 0.56 -12.17 3.64
CA GLY A 106 0.78 -10.90 4.32
C GLY A 106 -0.49 -10.20 4.77
N THR A 107 -0.33 -8.96 5.20
CA THR A 107 -1.42 -8.07 5.62
C THR A 107 -1.25 -6.70 4.98
N VAL A 108 -2.33 -5.93 4.89
CA VAL A 108 -2.33 -4.54 4.44
C VAL A 108 -3.11 -3.73 5.46
N ASP A 109 -2.58 -2.57 5.83
CA ASP A 109 -3.25 -1.65 6.77
C ASP A 109 -4.14 -0.63 6.05
N GLU A 110 -4.86 0.18 6.84
CA GLU A 110 -5.76 1.23 6.31
C GLU A 110 -5.02 2.35 5.56
N HIS A 111 -3.72 2.51 5.82
CA HIS A 111 -2.86 3.44 5.12
C HIS A 111 -2.26 2.84 3.84
N GLY A 112 -2.69 1.62 3.44
CA GLY A 112 -2.26 0.92 2.23
C GLY A 112 -0.82 0.45 2.27
N VAL A 113 -0.26 0.18 3.46
CA VAL A 113 1.06 -0.44 3.59
C VAL A 113 0.92 -1.95 3.65
N PHE A 114 1.38 -2.63 2.60
CA PHE A 114 1.43 -4.08 2.55
C PHE A 114 2.68 -4.59 3.29
N THR A 115 2.51 -5.50 4.25
CA THR A 115 3.58 -6.20 4.98
C THR A 115 3.59 -7.67 4.59
N ALA A 116 4.66 -8.10 3.92
CA ALA A 116 4.85 -9.47 3.48
C ALA A 116 5.20 -10.39 4.67
N SER A 117 4.64 -11.60 4.70
CA SER A 117 4.84 -12.57 5.79
C SER A 117 5.51 -13.86 5.28
N ALA A 118 4.75 -14.85 4.82
CA ALA A 118 5.26 -16.12 4.34
C ALA A 118 5.47 -16.11 2.81
N PRO A 119 6.49 -16.84 2.30
CA PRO A 119 6.59 -17.10 0.87
C PRO A 119 5.35 -17.79 0.31
N GLY A 120 4.90 -17.36 -0.86
CA GLY A 120 3.68 -17.87 -1.47
C GLY A 120 3.11 -16.94 -2.51
N THR A 121 1.97 -17.33 -3.07
CA THR A 121 1.20 -16.51 -4.00
C THR A 121 -0.18 -16.22 -3.42
N GLY A 122 -0.68 -15.03 -3.69
CA GLY A 122 -1.96 -14.56 -3.19
C GLY A 122 -2.45 -13.38 -4.00
N ASN A 123 -3.52 -12.76 -3.53
CA ASN A 123 -4.08 -11.58 -4.18
C ASN A 123 -4.22 -10.44 -3.19
N LEU A 124 -3.97 -9.22 -3.66
CA LEU A 124 -4.30 -7.98 -2.98
C LEU A 124 -5.46 -7.31 -3.70
N THR A 125 -6.52 -7.03 -2.97
CA THR A 125 -7.75 -6.45 -3.48
C THR A 125 -8.04 -5.14 -2.78
N VAL A 126 -8.30 -4.11 -3.58
CA VAL A 126 -8.73 -2.78 -3.12
C VAL A 126 -10.10 -2.47 -3.72
N SER A 127 -11.02 -1.93 -2.91
CA SER A 127 -12.38 -1.60 -3.33
C SER A 127 -12.85 -0.24 -2.84
N ALA A 128 -13.69 0.41 -3.63
CA ALA A 128 -14.42 1.61 -3.27
C ALA A 128 -15.77 1.64 -4.00
N GLY A 129 -16.85 1.91 -3.27
CA GLY A 129 -18.21 1.82 -3.81
C GLY A 129 -18.54 0.40 -4.28
N ASP A 130 -18.94 0.26 -5.54
CA ASP A 130 -19.22 -1.00 -6.23
C ASP A 130 -18.04 -1.53 -7.05
N LYS A 131 -16.89 -0.85 -7.01
CA LYS A 131 -15.69 -1.23 -7.77
C LYS A 131 -14.68 -1.96 -6.90
N SER A 132 -13.98 -2.89 -7.55
CA SER A 132 -12.89 -3.66 -6.97
C SER A 132 -11.78 -3.82 -7.99
N LEU A 133 -10.54 -3.70 -7.54
CA LEU A 133 -9.32 -3.96 -8.30
C LEU A 133 -8.49 -4.99 -7.54
N THR A 134 -8.13 -6.08 -8.23
CA THR A 134 -7.36 -7.18 -7.66
C THR A 134 -6.08 -7.37 -8.45
N ILE A 135 -4.95 -7.45 -7.76
CA ILE A 135 -3.65 -7.78 -8.37
C ILE A 135 -3.07 -9.06 -7.74
N PRO A 136 -2.36 -9.90 -8.52
CA PRO A 136 -1.59 -10.99 -7.96
C PRO A 136 -0.38 -10.45 -7.18
N VAL A 137 -0.07 -11.12 -6.07
CA VAL A 137 1.10 -10.85 -5.23
C VAL A 137 1.90 -12.13 -5.04
N THR A 138 3.21 -12.03 -5.23
CA THR A 138 4.17 -13.12 -4.99
C THR A 138 5.15 -12.71 -3.91
N VAL A 139 5.23 -13.50 -2.85
CA VAL A 139 6.26 -13.37 -1.82
C VAL A 139 7.34 -14.42 -2.11
N ALA A 140 8.53 -13.94 -2.47
CA ALA A 140 9.64 -14.79 -2.88
C ALA A 140 10.09 -15.74 -1.76
N GLN A 141 10.57 -16.92 -2.14
CA GLN A 141 11.33 -17.76 -1.22
C GLN A 141 12.74 -17.19 -1.10
N VAL A 142 13.19 -16.95 0.14
CA VAL A 142 14.60 -16.68 0.39
C VAL A 142 15.32 -18.02 0.37
N ALA A 143 16.03 -18.31 -0.72
CA ALA A 143 16.98 -19.41 -0.72
C ALA A 143 18.08 -19.04 0.29
N LEU A 144 18.12 -19.73 1.43
CA LEU A 144 19.29 -19.72 2.28
C LEU A 144 20.44 -20.34 1.48
N GLN A 145 21.38 -19.51 1.01
CA GLN A 145 22.66 -20.05 0.56
C GLN A 145 23.38 -20.57 1.81
N THR A 146 23.41 -21.89 1.98
CA THR A 146 24.47 -22.50 2.78
C THR A 146 25.78 -22.15 2.08
N ILE A 147 26.54 -21.24 2.68
CA ILE A 147 27.96 -21.09 2.37
C ILE A 147 28.58 -22.42 2.80
N GLU A 148 28.82 -23.32 1.84
CA GLU A 148 29.86 -24.32 2.04
C GLU A 148 31.17 -23.53 2.13
N ASP A 149 31.58 -23.25 3.36
CA ASP A 149 32.95 -22.87 3.64
C ASP A 149 33.81 -24.10 3.33
N PHE A 150 34.36 -24.14 2.11
CA PHE A 150 35.52 -24.95 1.81
C PHE A 150 36.74 -24.04 1.67
N GLU A 151 37.03 -23.24 2.68
CA GLU A 151 38.40 -22.80 2.95
C GLU A 151 39.23 -24.03 3.34
N THR A 152 39.90 -24.61 2.35
CA THR A 152 41.37 -24.54 2.27
C THR A 152 41.86 -25.25 0.99
N PRO A 153 42.77 -24.61 0.22
CA PRO A 153 43.45 -25.26 -0.90
C PRO A 153 44.67 -26.02 -0.36
N ASP A 154 44.47 -27.20 0.21
CA ASP A 154 45.60 -28.09 0.47
C ASP A 154 45.14 -29.55 0.40
N THR A 155 45.06 -30.09 -0.81
CA THR A 155 45.05 -31.54 -1.07
C THR A 155 46.43 -32.11 -0.74
N ARG A 156 46.78 -32.15 0.55
CA ARG A 156 47.92 -32.92 1.04
C ARG A 156 47.45 -34.35 1.26
N PHE A 157 47.66 -35.18 0.25
CA PHE A 157 47.63 -36.62 0.41
C PHE A 157 48.75 -37.01 1.40
N PHE A 158 48.37 -37.36 2.63
CA PHE A 158 49.27 -38.04 3.54
C PHE A 158 49.50 -39.47 3.02
N SER A 159 50.61 -39.67 2.31
CA SER A 159 51.18 -41.00 2.11
C SER A 159 51.82 -41.43 3.43
N GLY A 160 51.15 -42.35 4.13
CA GLY A 160 51.58 -42.87 5.43
C GLY A 160 51.14 -44.32 5.62
N TYR A 161 51.85 -45.22 4.94
CA TYR A 161 52.02 -46.67 5.19
C TYR A 161 50.79 -47.61 5.16
N TYR A 162 50.87 -48.53 4.17
CA TYR A 162 50.11 -49.77 3.89
C TYR A 162 48.68 -49.63 3.36
N LEU A 163 48.54 -49.58 2.04
CA LEU A 163 47.50 -50.32 1.29
C LEU A 163 47.84 -50.30 -0.21
N THR A 164 48.18 -51.46 -0.76
CA THR A 164 48.27 -51.69 -2.21
C THR A 164 46.91 -52.19 -2.68
N VAL A 165 46.24 -51.47 -3.58
CA VAL A 165 45.01 -51.94 -4.22
C VAL A 165 45.30 -52.22 -5.69
N SER A 166 45.24 -53.51 -6.08
CA SER A 166 45.23 -53.95 -7.47
C SER A 166 43.80 -54.34 -7.87
N ARG A 167 43.40 -53.99 -9.09
CA ARG A 167 42.11 -54.33 -9.68
C ARG A 167 42.27 -55.51 -10.65
N THR A 168 41.38 -56.51 -10.60
CA THR A 168 41.24 -57.57 -11.61
C THR A 168 40.80 -57.03 -12.96
#